data_AF-A0ABD3FB26-F1
#
_entry.id   AF-A0ABD3FB26-F1
#
_cell.length_a   1.000
_cell.length_b   1.000
_cell.length_c   1.000
_cell.angle_alpha   90.00
_cell.angle_beta   90.00
_cell.angle_gamma   90.00
#
_symmetry.space_group_name_H-M   'P 1'
#
loop_
_entity.id
_entity.type
_entity.pdbx_description
1 polymer ?
#
loop_
_entity_poly.entity_id
_entity_poly.type
_entity_poly.pdbx_seq_one_letter_code
_entity_poly.pdbx_strand_id
1 'polypeptide(L)'
;MAASSLLARVRPSCAKLVENESSSVRINADKVRAFVEELDAKEFEKLAEPMNFPLNFRSQQDEINFLTLYALLNFGSGFRKDLHKYTDRGAHDTIVFGLIGMYISVPKLDAQFMQNLSIDLVANYFSIPLEQDEQISPGIYMAKPVRYLTLSAGGYSLNCLFVVVVRLVQGPLKPLAVMLQKILNESGQKLVDLKMEDFGAFVLANLSPKTPGDLEEKEADSASAVYLVDRFVETFPGFDDHYEIHGDEVYLLKRAQLAVACIHRRFKVGNCREGLRYH
;
A
#
# COMPACT_ATOMS: atom_id res chain seq x y z
N MET A 1 -23.72 23.35 -13.70
CA MET A 1 -23.52 22.90 -12.31
C MET A 1 -22.16 22.23 -12.25
N ALA A 2 -21.22 22.73 -11.45
CA ALA A 2 -19.95 22.02 -11.26
C ALA A 2 -20.26 20.65 -10.64
N ALA A 3 -19.73 19.57 -11.21
CA ALA A 3 -19.86 18.25 -10.60
C ALA A 3 -19.32 18.34 -9.16
N SER A 4 -20.11 17.93 -8.17
CA SER A 4 -19.65 17.88 -6.78
C SER A 4 -18.46 16.93 -6.68
N SER A 5 -17.34 17.39 -6.10
CA SER A 5 -16.13 16.60 -5.87
C SER A 5 -16.43 15.21 -5.28
N LEU A 6 -15.67 14.19 -5.68
CA LEU A 6 -15.81 12.83 -5.13
C LEU A 6 -15.49 12.81 -3.63
N LEU A 7 -14.52 13.60 -3.20
CA LEU A 7 -14.17 13.74 -1.78
C LEU A 7 -15.36 14.24 -0.93
N ALA A 8 -16.23 15.07 -1.50
CA ALA A 8 -17.42 15.56 -0.80
C ALA A 8 -18.44 14.45 -0.51
N ARG A 9 -18.37 13.30 -1.21
CA ARG A 9 -19.26 12.15 -1.01
C ARG A 9 -18.92 11.32 0.22
N VAL A 10 -17.65 11.33 0.67
CA VAL A 10 -17.13 10.48 1.75
C VAL A 10 -17.93 10.64 3.05
N ARG A 11 -18.12 11.88 3.51
CA ARG A 11 -18.80 12.14 4.80
C ARG A 11 -20.29 11.74 4.76
N PRO A 12 -21.11 12.18 3.78
CA PRO A 12 -22.50 11.78 3.69
C PRO A 12 -22.69 10.27 3.54
N SER A 13 -21.89 9.60 2.70
CA SER A 13 -22.05 8.15 2.48
C SER A 13 -21.70 7.34 3.73
N CYS A 14 -20.63 7.72 4.45
CA CYS A 14 -20.25 7.07 5.70
C CYS A 14 -21.29 7.31 6.80
N ALA A 15 -21.82 8.55 6.91
CA ALA A 15 -22.86 8.88 7.89
C ALA A 15 -24.12 8.03 7.66
N LYS A 16 -24.58 7.95 6.40
CA LYS A 16 -25.72 7.11 6.02
C LYS A 16 -25.52 5.64 6.41
N LEU A 17 -24.34 5.08 6.16
CA LEU A 17 -24.03 3.70 6.56
C LEU A 17 -24.08 3.54 8.10
N VAL A 18 -23.50 4.47 8.85
CA VAL A 18 -23.46 4.39 10.33
C VAL A 18 -24.85 4.49 10.94
N GLU A 19 -25.74 5.29 10.35
CA GLU A 19 -27.13 5.45 10.78
C GLU A 19 -27.99 4.22 10.49
N ASN A 20 -27.58 3.35 9.57
CA ASN A 20 -28.31 2.13 9.26
C ASN A 20 -28.35 1.18 10.47
N GLU A 21 -29.52 0.61 10.75
CA GLU A 21 -29.74 -0.35 11.83
C GLU A 21 -28.81 -1.57 11.73
N SER A 22 -28.52 -2.03 10.52
CA SER A 22 -27.62 -3.17 10.25
C SER A 22 -26.14 -2.86 10.51
N SER A 23 -25.77 -1.59 10.65
CA SER A 23 -24.37 -1.22 10.86
C SER A 23 -23.86 -1.75 12.20
N SER A 24 -22.68 -2.37 12.15
CA SER A 24 -21.97 -2.83 13.35
C SER A 24 -21.22 -1.70 14.07
N VAL A 25 -21.24 -0.49 13.52
CA VAL A 25 -20.50 0.68 14.03
C VAL A 25 -21.49 1.71 14.58
N ARG A 26 -21.21 2.21 15.78
CA ARG A 26 -21.96 3.30 16.43
C ARG A 26 -20.99 4.36 16.93
N ILE A 27 -21.30 5.62 16.67
CA ILE A 27 -20.48 6.76 17.10
C ILE A 27 -21.08 7.32 18.39
N ASN A 28 -20.27 7.41 19.43
CA ASN A 28 -20.63 8.10 20.67
C ASN A 28 -19.96 9.48 20.68
N ALA A 29 -20.73 10.54 20.36
CA ALA A 29 -20.20 11.89 20.22
C ALA A 29 -19.60 12.45 21.51
N ASP A 30 -20.16 12.09 22.67
CA ASP A 30 -19.66 12.55 23.98
C ASP A 30 -18.29 11.95 24.29
N LYS A 31 -18.11 10.65 24.03
CA LYS A 31 -16.81 9.98 24.17
C LYS A 31 -15.78 10.50 23.18
N VAL A 32 -16.19 10.83 21.95
CA VAL A 32 -15.29 11.45 20.96
C VAL A 32 -14.81 12.82 21.47
N ARG A 33 -15.71 13.63 22.03
CA ARG A 33 -15.36 14.94 22.58
C ARG A 33 -14.42 14.83 23.77
N ALA A 34 -14.74 13.97 24.73
CA ALA A 34 -13.89 13.70 25.89
C ALA A 34 -12.49 13.21 25.46
N PHE A 35 -12.42 12.28 24.50
CA PHE A 35 -11.14 11.81 23.96
C PHE A 35 -10.32 12.95 23.35
N VAL A 36 -10.94 13.84 22.55
CA VAL A 36 -10.25 14.99 21.94
C VAL A 36 -9.75 15.98 23.00
N GLU A 37 -10.51 16.19 24.07
CA GLU A 37 -10.13 17.06 25.19
C GLU A 37 -8.95 16.49 26.01
N GLU A 38 -8.79 15.17 26.04
CA GLU A 38 -7.70 14.46 26.73
C GLU A 38 -6.41 14.33 25.89
N LEU A 39 -6.44 14.62 24.58
CA LEU A 39 -5.27 14.49 23.71
C LEU A 39 -4.20 15.56 24.03
N ASP A 40 -2.97 15.12 24.29
CA ASP A 40 -1.81 16.02 24.34
C ASP A 40 -1.46 16.48 22.92
N ALA A 41 -1.63 17.78 22.66
CA ALA A 41 -1.31 18.41 21.39
C ALA A 41 0.16 18.21 20.98
N LYS A 42 1.10 18.23 21.93
CA LYS A 42 2.53 18.06 21.64
C LYS A 42 2.86 16.62 21.26
N GLU A 43 2.25 15.65 21.94
CA GLU A 43 2.39 14.24 21.58
C GLU A 43 1.80 13.99 20.19
N PHE A 44 0.61 14.55 19.92
CA PHE A 44 -0.03 14.47 18.61
C PHE A 44 0.86 15.05 17.50
N GLU A 45 1.40 16.25 17.69
CA GLU A 45 2.30 16.88 16.72
C GLU A 45 3.53 16.02 16.42
N LYS A 46 4.15 15.45 17.46
CA LYS A 46 5.29 14.55 17.33
C LYS A 46 4.93 13.27 16.56
N LEU A 47 3.76 12.69 16.82
CA LEU A 47 3.30 11.47 16.13
C LEU A 47 2.77 11.76 14.71
N ALA A 48 2.36 12.99 14.44
CA ALA A 48 1.88 13.44 13.13
C ALA A 48 3.01 13.80 12.16
N GLU A 49 4.27 13.69 12.59
CA GLU A 49 5.43 13.92 11.72
C GLU A 49 5.38 13.03 10.46
N PRO A 50 5.83 13.54 9.30
CA PRO A 50 5.88 12.74 8.09
C PRO A 50 6.76 11.50 8.29
N MET A 51 6.31 10.37 7.76
CA MET A 51 7.12 9.16 7.70
C MET A 51 8.41 9.42 6.92
N ASN A 52 9.54 9.08 7.52
CA ASN A 52 10.84 9.18 6.88
C ASN A 52 11.28 7.81 6.38
N PHE A 53 11.55 7.71 5.08
CA PHE A 53 12.10 6.51 4.47
C PHE A 53 13.63 6.60 4.44
N PRO A 54 14.36 5.50 4.71
CA PRO A 54 15.83 5.46 4.67
C PRO A 54 16.34 5.37 3.21
N LEU A 55 15.81 6.21 2.33
CA LEU A 55 16.09 6.21 0.90
C LEU A 55 16.75 7.53 0.48
N ASN A 56 17.57 7.45 -0.58
CA ASN A 56 18.03 8.61 -1.34
C ASN A 56 17.23 8.66 -2.63
N PHE A 57 16.30 9.62 -2.71
CA PHE A 57 15.51 9.87 -3.92
C PHE A 57 16.35 10.61 -4.95
N ARG A 58 16.17 10.27 -6.22
CA ARG A 58 16.98 10.82 -7.32
C ARG A 58 16.53 12.20 -7.74
N SER A 59 15.25 12.49 -7.53
CA SER A 59 14.61 13.77 -7.80
C SER A 59 13.36 13.94 -6.93
N GLN A 60 12.80 15.14 -6.89
CA GLN A 60 11.50 15.36 -6.24
C GLN A 60 10.39 14.55 -6.90
N GLN A 61 10.40 14.41 -8.23
CA GLN A 61 9.44 13.58 -8.96
C GLN A 61 9.51 12.11 -8.48
N ASP A 62 10.72 11.59 -8.32
CA ASP A 62 10.97 10.22 -7.85
C ASP A 62 10.48 10.00 -6.41
N GLU A 63 10.67 10.99 -5.52
CA GLU A 63 10.10 10.96 -4.17
C GLU A 63 8.56 11.01 -4.17
N ILE A 64 7.95 11.87 -5.01
CA ILE A 64 6.49 11.93 -5.16
C ILE A 64 5.93 10.61 -5.69
N ASN A 65 6.60 9.99 -6.67
CA ASN A 65 6.24 8.69 -7.19
C ASN A 65 6.24 7.62 -6.09
N PHE A 66 7.31 7.56 -5.29
CA PHE A 66 7.41 6.63 -4.15
C PHE A 66 6.30 6.87 -3.11
N LEU A 67 6.05 8.11 -2.71
CA LEU A 67 5.00 8.45 -1.74
C LEU A 67 3.59 8.12 -2.25
N THR A 68 3.36 8.30 -3.55
CA THR A 68 2.09 7.95 -4.19
C THR A 68 1.86 6.45 -4.19
N LEU A 69 2.90 5.67 -4.52
CA LEU A 69 2.84 4.20 -4.45
C LEU A 69 2.65 3.69 -3.03
N TYR A 70 3.34 4.30 -2.05
CA TYR A 70 3.15 3.99 -0.64
C TYR A 70 1.68 4.15 -0.20
N ALA A 71 1.03 5.22 -0.65
CA ALA A 71 -0.38 5.47 -0.34
C ALA A 71 -1.33 4.54 -1.11
N LEU A 72 -1.06 4.29 -2.40
CA LEU A 72 -1.83 3.39 -3.25
C LEU A 72 -1.87 1.96 -2.68
N LEU A 73 -0.73 1.49 -2.20
CA LEU A 73 -0.58 0.14 -1.68
C LEU A 73 -0.98 0.02 -0.20
N ASN A 74 -1.49 1.07 0.45
CA ASN A 74 -1.84 1.09 1.87
C ASN A 74 -3.17 0.35 2.19
N PHE A 75 -3.25 -0.91 1.80
CA PHE A 75 -4.34 -1.85 2.05
C PHE A 75 -3.80 -3.17 2.63
N GLY A 76 -4.67 -4.16 2.81
CA GLY A 76 -4.28 -5.48 3.30
C GLY A 76 -4.42 -5.68 4.81
N SER A 77 -5.01 -4.73 5.53
CA SER A 77 -5.32 -4.88 6.97
C SER A 77 -6.21 -6.08 7.29
N GLY A 78 -7.02 -6.54 6.32
CA GLY A 78 -7.80 -7.78 6.43
C GLY A 78 -6.95 -9.05 6.54
N PHE A 79 -5.69 -9.02 6.07
CA PHE A 79 -4.74 -10.15 6.15
C PHE A 79 -3.87 -10.08 7.40
N ARG A 80 -4.15 -9.18 8.35
CA ARG A 80 -3.27 -8.93 9.51
C ARG A 80 -2.89 -10.20 10.27
N LYS A 81 -3.86 -11.10 10.51
CA LYS A 81 -3.60 -12.36 11.24
C LYS A 81 -2.61 -13.24 10.49
N ASP A 82 -2.80 -13.41 9.19
CA ASP A 82 -1.93 -14.22 8.35
C ASP A 82 -0.57 -13.55 8.15
N LEU A 83 -0.50 -12.24 7.96
CA LEU A 83 0.75 -11.51 7.84
C LEU A 83 1.63 -11.64 9.10
N HIS A 84 1.06 -11.51 10.30
CA HIS A 84 1.82 -11.77 11.52
C HIS A 84 2.28 -13.22 11.61
N LYS A 85 1.41 -14.17 11.23
CA LYS A 85 1.73 -15.60 11.30
C LYS A 85 2.85 -16.01 10.35
N TYR A 86 2.84 -15.51 9.12
CA TYR A 86 3.71 -16.01 8.04
C TYR A 86 4.88 -15.09 7.70
N THR A 87 4.80 -13.79 8.02
CA THR A 87 5.83 -12.81 7.65
C THR A 87 6.38 -12.01 8.85
N ASP A 88 5.87 -12.28 10.05
CA ASP A 88 6.18 -11.55 11.31
C ASP A 88 6.04 -10.03 11.17
N ARG A 89 5.09 -9.58 10.35
CA ARG A 89 4.90 -8.17 9.99
C ARG A 89 3.42 -7.81 9.93
N GLY A 90 3.09 -6.55 10.22
CA GLY A 90 1.76 -6.01 9.94
C GLY A 90 1.57 -5.70 8.45
N ALA A 91 0.33 -5.36 8.07
CA ALA A 91 0.04 -4.91 6.70
C ALA A 91 0.89 -3.71 6.29
N HIS A 92 0.95 -2.69 7.14
CA HIS A 92 1.75 -1.49 6.88
C HIS A 92 3.24 -1.80 6.68
N ASP A 93 3.85 -2.56 7.60
CA ASP A 93 5.28 -2.94 7.50
C ASP A 93 5.56 -3.79 6.26
N THR A 94 4.63 -4.66 5.87
CA THR A 94 4.75 -5.49 4.66
C THR A 94 4.79 -4.62 3.40
N ILE A 95 3.94 -3.60 3.33
CA ILE A 95 3.91 -2.66 2.21
C ILE A 95 5.19 -1.82 2.16
N VAL A 96 5.63 -1.29 3.30
CA VAL A 96 6.87 -0.50 3.37
C VAL A 96 8.08 -1.34 2.97
N PHE A 97 8.18 -2.58 3.49
CA PHE A 97 9.24 -3.51 3.13
C PHE A 97 9.26 -3.80 1.63
N GLY A 98 8.10 -4.15 1.05
CA GLY A 98 8.00 -4.46 -0.36
C GLY A 98 8.33 -3.27 -1.26
N LEU A 99 7.83 -2.09 -0.93
CA LEU A 99 8.05 -0.89 -1.74
C LEU A 99 9.51 -0.42 -1.68
N ILE A 100 10.15 -0.47 -0.50
CA ILE A 100 11.60 -0.23 -0.37
C ILE A 100 12.36 -1.27 -1.19
N GLY A 101 12.01 -2.56 -1.06
CA GLY A 101 12.62 -3.66 -1.79
C GLY A 101 12.55 -3.48 -3.30
N MET A 102 11.40 -3.07 -3.83
CA MET A 102 11.24 -2.71 -5.24
C MET A 102 12.15 -1.54 -5.62
N TYR A 103 12.06 -0.41 -4.90
CA TYR A 103 12.78 0.82 -5.22
C TYR A 103 14.31 0.63 -5.28
N ILE A 104 14.88 -0.18 -4.39
CA ILE A 104 16.34 -0.44 -4.38
C ILE A 104 16.78 -1.48 -5.41
N SER A 105 15.89 -2.37 -5.83
CA SER A 105 16.24 -3.51 -6.69
C SER A 105 16.16 -3.18 -8.18
N VAL A 106 15.46 -2.11 -8.55
CA VAL A 106 15.20 -1.78 -9.95
C VAL A 106 15.88 -0.47 -10.35
N PRO A 107 16.35 -0.36 -11.61
CA PRO A 107 16.91 0.89 -12.10
C PRO A 107 15.91 2.03 -12.06
N LYS A 108 14.61 1.80 -12.27
CA LYS A 108 13.58 2.83 -12.16
C LYS A 108 12.23 2.20 -11.83
N LEU A 109 11.53 2.79 -10.86
CA LEU A 109 10.18 2.37 -10.46
C LEU A 109 9.15 3.17 -11.26
N ASP A 110 9.03 2.88 -12.55
CA ASP A 110 8.19 3.62 -13.51
C ASP A 110 6.98 2.81 -14.01
N ALA A 111 6.19 3.43 -14.89
CA ALA A 111 5.02 2.82 -15.51
C ALA A 111 5.34 1.54 -16.29
N GLN A 112 6.49 1.50 -16.98
CA GLN A 112 6.92 0.36 -17.80
C GLN A 112 7.28 -0.85 -16.93
N PHE A 113 7.95 -0.61 -15.82
CA PHE A 113 8.22 -1.65 -14.83
C PHE A 113 6.93 -2.14 -14.17
N MET A 114 6.07 -1.22 -13.72
CA MET A 114 4.85 -1.57 -12.99
C MET A 114 3.85 -2.38 -13.81
N GLN A 115 3.66 -2.10 -15.11
CA GLN A 115 2.66 -2.79 -15.93
C GLN A 115 2.96 -4.28 -16.18
N ASN A 116 4.20 -4.71 -15.94
CA ASN A 116 4.71 -6.04 -16.30
C ASN A 116 5.09 -6.90 -15.08
N LEU A 117 4.60 -6.59 -13.88
CA LEU A 117 4.96 -7.35 -12.69
C LEU A 117 4.28 -8.73 -12.68
N SER A 118 5.09 -9.78 -12.47
CA SER A 118 4.59 -11.12 -12.16
C SER A 118 4.24 -11.25 -10.69
N ILE A 119 3.36 -12.20 -10.36
CA ILE A 119 3.00 -12.51 -8.99
C ILE A 119 4.23 -12.97 -8.20
N ASP A 120 5.16 -13.67 -8.83
CA ASP A 120 6.39 -14.15 -8.20
C ASP A 120 7.32 -12.99 -7.82
N LEU A 121 7.46 -11.97 -8.68
CA LEU A 121 8.22 -10.77 -8.35
C LEU A 121 7.57 -10.01 -7.19
N VAL A 122 6.24 -9.87 -7.20
CA VAL A 122 5.51 -9.26 -6.08
C VAL A 122 5.71 -10.05 -4.79
N ALA A 123 5.56 -11.37 -4.84
CA ALA A 123 5.80 -12.24 -3.69
C ALA A 123 7.23 -12.09 -3.16
N ASN A 124 8.22 -12.02 -4.04
CA ASN A 124 9.62 -11.85 -3.67
C ASN A 124 9.88 -10.49 -3.02
N TYR A 125 9.47 -9.39 -3.65
CA TYR A 125 9.70 -8.04 -3.11
C TYR A 125 9.02 -7.86 -1.75
N PHE A 126 7.76 -8.28 -1.62
CA PHE A 126 6.99 -8.12 -0.37
C PHE A 126 7.30 -9.22 0.66
N SER A 127 8.05 -10.26 0.26
CA SER A 127 8.30 -11.47 1.04
C SER A 127 7.00 -12.10 1.54
N ILE A 128 6.09 -12.35 0.59
CA ILE A 128 4.78 -12.97 0.80
C ILE A 128 4.85 -14.42 0.31
N PRO A 129 4.65 -15.44 1.16
CA PRO A 129 4.61 -16.84 0.72
C PRO A 129 3.34 -17.10 -0.11
N LEU A 130 3.54 -17.53 -1.36
CA LEU A 130 2.44 -17.91 -2.26
C LEU A 130 1.90 -19.31 -1.99
N GLU A 131 2.71 -20.15 -1.35
CA GLU A 131 2.43 -21.55 -1.05
C GLU A 131 2.69 -21.83 0.43
N GLN A 132 2.03 -22.84 0.96
CA GLN A 132 2.32 -23.36 2.29
C GLN A 132 2.39 -24.89 2.27
N ASP A 133 3.20 -25.39 3.17
CA ASP A 133 3.39 -26.80 3.45
C ASP A 133 2.22 -27.32 4.30
N GLU A 134 1.38 -28.18 3.73
CA GLU A 134 0.33 -28.88 4.46
C GLU A 134 0.77 -30.33 4.76
N GLN A 135 0.88 -30.66 6.06
CA GLN A 135 1.21 -32.01 6.50
C GLN A 135 0.03 -32.95 6.26
N ILE A 136 0.24 -33.98 5.43
CA ILE A 136 -0.81 -34.96 5.10
C ILE A 136 -0.85 -36.11 6.11
N SER A 137 0.31 -36.62 6.53
CA SER A 137 0.40 -37.66 7.56
C SER A 137 1.83 -37.81 8.08
N PRO A 138 2.03 -38.19 9.36
CA PRO A 138 3.30 -38.77 9.79
C PRO A 138 3.43 -40.19 9.22
N GLY A 139 4.40 -40.43 8.35
CA GLY A 139 4.70 -41.75 7.78
C GLY A 139 5.99 -42.34 8.38
N ILE A 140 5.99 -43.63 8.73
CA ILE A 140 7.18 -44.40 9.13
C ILE A 140 7.54 -45.35 7.98
N TYR A 141 8.70 -45.15 7.35
CA TYR A 141 9.28 -46.14 6.42
C TYR A 141 10.81 -46.17 6.51
N MET A 142 11.41 -47.35 6.35
CA MET A 142 12.86 -47.58 6.36
C MET A 142 13.53 -46.98 5.13
N ALA A 143 14.58 -46.19 5.33
CA ALA A 143 15.42 -45.70 4.24
C ALA A 143 16.24 -46.83 3.59
N LYS A 144 16.37 -46.81 2.26
CA LYS A 144 17.55 -47.39 1.59
C LYS A 144 18.73 -46.44 1.83
N PRO A 145 19.89 -46.94 2.28
CA PRO A 145 20.98 -46.07 2.71
C PRO A 145 21.63 -45.39 1.51
N VAL A 146 21.79 -44.07 1.58
CA VAL A 146 22.75 -43.34 0.75
C VAL A 146 23.87 -42.87 1.67
N ARG A 147 25.06 -43.44 1.47
CA ARG A 147 26.33 -43.06 2.12
C ARG A 147 26.58 -41.57 1.84
N TYR A 148 27.08 -40.71 2.74
CA TYR A 148 28.31 -40.80 3.53
C TYR A 148 28.30 -39.76 4.66
N LEU A 149 28.67 -40.17 5.88
CA LEU A 149 29.72 -39.56 6.72
C LEU A 149 29.70 -40.26 8.09
N THR A 150 30.75 -41.03 8.38
CA THR A 150 31.06 -41.43 9.76
C THR A 150 32.55 -41.27 9.98
N LEU A 151 32.90 -40.23 10.75
CA LEU A 151 34.06 -40.25 11.62
C LEU A 151 33.67 -40.94 12.94
N SER A 152 34.69 -41.40 13.63
CA SER A 152 34.77 -42.54 14.54
C SER A 152 33.88 -42.58 15.79
N ALA A 153 33.57 -43.83 16.16
CA ALA A 153 33.63 -44.43 17.49
C ALA A 153 32.77 -43.84 18.64
N GLY A 154 31.76 -44.63 19.01
CA GLY A 154 31.26 -44.71 20.39
C GLY A 154 29.88 -44.08 20.60
N GLY A 155 28.88 -44.95 20.75
CA GLY A 155 27.56 -44.57 21.26
C GLY A 155 26.48 -44.52 20.19
N TYR A 156 25.58 -45.50 20.23
CA TYR A 156 24.40 -45.55 19.38
C TYR A 156 23.49 -44.35 19.68
N SER A 157 23.57 -43.30 18.85
CA SER A 157 22.52 -42.28 18.77
C SER A 157 21.54 -42.73 17.69
N LEU A 158 20.33 -43.13 18.09
CA LEU A 158 19.19 -43.28 17.19
C LEU A 158 18.83 -41.89 16.65
N ASN A 159 19.44 -41.50 15.54
CA ASN A 159 18.96 -40.36 14.76
C ASN A 159 17.68 -40.79 14.02
N CYS A 160 16.55 -40.75 14.72
CA CYS A 160 15.24 -40.81 14.09
C CYS A 160 15.06 -39.52 13.27
N LEU A 161 15.32 -39.61 11.96
CA LEU A 161 14.97 -38.55 11.02
C LEU A 161 13.47 -38.68 10.71
N PHE A 162 12.67 -37.79 11.29
CA PHE A 162 11.25 -37.67 10.95
C PHE A 162 11.13 -37.00 9.59
N VAL A 163 10.66 -37.75 8.58
CA VAL A 163 10.31 -37.20 7.27
C VAL A 163 8.80 -37.00 7.25
N VAL A 164 8.36 -35.75 7.15
CA VAL A 164 6.95 -35.38 7.03
C VAL A 164 6.58 -35.38 5.56
N VAL A 165 5.51 -36.11 5.18
CA VAL A 165 4.93 -35.96 3.85
C VAL A 165 4.12 -34.67 3.83
N VAL A 166 4.60 -33.73 3.04
CA VAL A 166 4.03 -32.40 2.88
C VAL A 166 3.49 -32.25 1.46
N ARG A 167 2.35 -31.57 1.32
CA ARG A 167 1.84 -31.10 0.03
C ARG A 167 1.87 -29.58 0.01
N LEU A 168 2.39 -29.02 -1.08
CA LEU A 168 2.30 -27.59 -1.37
C LEU A 168 0.86 -27.25 -1.75
N VAL A 169 0.25 -26.36 -0.97
CA VAL A 169 -1.08 -25.79 -1.24
C VAL A 169 -0.99 -24.27 -1.33
N GLN A 170 -2.00 -23.63 -1.92
CA GLN A 170 -2.02 -22.17 -2.01
C GLN A 170 -2.00 -21.53 -0.62
N GLY A 171 -1.07 -20.60 -0.42
CA GLY A 171 -0.90 -19.88 0.84
C GLY A 171 -2.04 -18.88 1.08
N PRO A 172 -2.41 -18.62 2.34
CA PRO A 172 -3.50 -17.69 2.68
C PRO A 172 -3.21 -16.24 2.32
N LEU A 173 -1.93 -15.90 2.06
CA LEU A 173 -1.51 -14.57 1.62
C LEU A 173 -1.45 -14.41 0.10
N LYS A 174 -1.64 -15.49 -0.68
CA LYS A 174 -1.68 -15.41 -2.14
C LYS A 174 -2.70 -14.39 -2.66
N PRO A 175 -3.93 -14.25 -2.10
CA PRO A 175 -4.86 -13.20 -2.53
C PRO A 175 -4.30 -11.78 -2.38
N LEU A 176 -3.52 -11.52 -1.32
CA LEU A 176 -2.86 -10.22 -1.13
C LEU A 176 -1.83 -9.95 -2.24
N ALA A 177 -1.01 -10.95 -2.58
CA ALA A 177 -0.04 -10.83 -3.68
C ALA A 177 -0.71 -10.59 -5.03
N VAL A 178 -1.84 -11.28 -5.31
CA VAL A 178 -2.64 -11.04 -6.52
C VAL A 178 -3.20 -9.62 -6.57
N MET A 179 -3.70 -9.09 -5.45
CA MET A 179 -4.21 -7.71 -5.40
C MET A 179 -3.11 -6.67 -5.60
N LEU A 180 -1.94 -6.86 -4.97
CA LEU A 180 -0.77 -6.01 -5.17
C LEU A 180 -0.35 -6.00 -6.65
N GLN A 181 -0.21 -7.18 -7.24
CA GLN A 181 0.13 -7.33 -8.66
C GLN A 181 -0.88 -6.61 -9.56
N LYS A 182 -2.18 -6.87 -9.34
CA LYS A 182 -3.25 -6.28 -10.15
C LYS A 182 -3.21 -4.74 -10.09
N ILE A 183 -3.15 -4.17 -8.88
CA ILE A 183 -3.15 -2.71 -8.70
C ILE A 183 -1.92 -2.07 -9.33
N LEU A 184 -0.74 -2.68 -9.18
CA LEU A 184 0.49 -2.18 -9.79
C LEU A 184 0.42 -2.26 -11.32
N ASN A 185 -0.01 -3.39 -11.87
CA ASN A 185 -0.09 -3.58 -13.32
C ASN A 185 -1.10 -2.62 -13.96
N GLU A 186 -2.31 -2.52 -13.39
CA GLU A 186 -3.36 -1.61 -13.88
C GLU A 186 -2.91 -0.14 -13.80
N SER A 187 -2.24 0.24 -12.71
CA SER A 187 -1.72 1.60 -12.54
C SER A 187 -0.60 1.92 -13.53
N GLY A 188 0.34 0.98 -13.72
CA GLY A 188 1.41 1.09 -14.71
C GLY A 188 0.86 1.24 -16.12
N GLN A 189 -0.08 0.37 -16.50
CA GLN A 189 -0.74 0.44 -17.81
C GLN A 189 -1.42 1.80 -18.01
N LYS A 190 -2.15 2.29 -17.00
CA LYS A 190 -2.84 3.58 -17.08
C LYS A 190 -1.87 4.76 -17.26
N LEU A 191 -0.72 4.73 -16.58
CA LEU A 191 0.33 5.74 -16.76
C LEU A 191 0.91 5.69 -18.17
N VAL A 192 1.16 4.49 -18.71
CA VAL A 192 1.61 4.31 -20.11
C VAL A 192 0.58 4.87 -21.09
N ASP A 193 -0.71 4.59 -20.90
CA ASP A 193 -1.79 5.10 -21.75
C ASP A 193 -1.86 6.64 -21.73
N LEU A 194 -1.59 7.24 -20.58
CA LEU A 194 -1.50 8.69 -20.38
C LEU A 194 -0.18 9.30 -20.88
N LYS A 195 0.76 8.48 -21.38
CA LYS A 195 2.12 8.88 -21.75
C LYS A 195 2.87 9.56 -20.60
N MET A 196 2.60 9.11 -19.38
CA MET A 196 3.27 9.58 -18.19
C MET A 196 4.28 8.54 -17.74
N GLU A 197 5.46 9.01 -17.36
CA GLU A 197 6.56 8.14 -16.98
C GLU A 197 6.27 7.40 -15.66
N ASP A 198 5.72 8.12 -14.68
CA ASP A 198 5.46 7.61 -13.34
C ASP A 198 4.38 8.45 -12.63
N PHE A 199 4.03 8.10 -11.39
CA PHE A 199 3.05 8.88 -10.62
C PHE A 199 3.54 10.28 -10.25
N GLY A 200 4.85 10.48 -10.13
CA GLY A 200 5.44 11.79 -9.90
C GLY A 200 5.15 12.73 -11.06
N ALA A 201 5.34 12.26 -12.30
CA ALA A 201 5.00 13.00 -13.51
C ALA A 201 3.50 13.33 -13.56
N PHE A 202 2.63 12.37 -13.19
CA PHE A 202 1.18 12.59 -13.09
C PHE A 202 0.83 13.69 -12.09
N VAL A 203 1.41 13.66 -10.90
CA VAL A 203 1.15 14.67 -9.86
C VAL A 203 1.64 16.04 -10.33
N LEU A 204 2.87 16.16 -10.82
CA LEU A 204 3.45 17.43 -11.27
C LEU A 204 2.65 18.05 -12.43
N ALA A 205 2.17 17.23 -13.37
CA ALA A 205 1.31 17.68 -14.46
C ALA A 205 -0.05 18.23 -13.96
N ASN A 206 -0.56 17.72 -12.83
CA ASN A 206 -1.82 18.19 -12.23
C ASN A 206 -1.64 19.31 -11.20
N LEU A 207 -0.40 19.66 -10.84
CA LEU A 207 -0.08 20.81 -9.98
C LEU A 207 0.39 22.03 -10.79
N SER A 208 0.85 21.83 -12.02
CA SER A 208 1.34 22.92 -12.86
C SER A 208 0.19 23.83 -13.31
N PRO A 209 0.33 25.17 -13.21
CA PRO A 209 -0.67 26.09 -13.74
C PRO A 209 -0.76 25.88 -15.26
N LYS A 210 -1.98 25.65 -15.77
CA LYS A 210 -2.23 25.62 -17.20
C LYS A 210 -2.01 27.03 -17.75
N THR A 211 -1.30 27.15 -18.87
CA THR A 211 -0.98 28.44 -19.51
C THR A 211 -2.25 29.29 -19.74
N PRO A 212 -2.20 30.62 -19.55
CA PRO A 212 -3.36 31.52 -19.60
C PRO A 212 -3.84 31.83 -21.04
N GLY A 213 -3.98 30.80 -21.88
CA GLY A 213 -4.52 30.88 -23.24
C GLY A 213 -5.80 30.08 -23.44
N ASP A 214 -6.14 29.17 -22.53
CA ASP A 214 -7.31 28.29 -22.62
C ASP A 214 -8.23 28.44 -21.39
N LEU A 215 -9.08 29.47 -21.47
CA LEU A 215 -10.40 29.62 -20.83
C LEU A 215 -10.52 30.02 -19.33
N GLU A 216 -11.14 31.20 -19.16
CA GLU A 216 -12.19 31.61 -18.21
C GLU A 216 -12.02 31.31 -16.70
N GLU A 217 -11.73 32.38 -15.93
CA GLU A 217 -12.17 32.73 -14.55
C GLU A 217 -12.50 31.63 -13.49
N LYS A 218 -11.99 30.40 -13.62
CA LYS A 218 -12.07 29.34 -12.59
C LYS A 218 -10.70 28.92 -12.07
N GLU A 219 -9.73 29.82 -12.12
CA GLU A 219 -8.30 29.53 -11.89
C GLU A 219 -7.88 29.33 -10.42
N ALA A 220 -8.79 29.37 -9.44
CA ALA A 220 -8.43 29.11 -8.04
C ALA A 220 -8.47 27.62 -7.63
N ASP A 221 -9.10 26.74 -8.43
CA ASP A 221 -9.43 25.36 -7.99
C ASP A 221 -8.52 24.27 -8.57
N SER A 222 -7.70 24.57 -9.58
CA SER A 222 -6.92 23.57 -10.33
C SER A 222 -5.69 23.03 -9.60
N ALA A 223 -5.27 23.64 -8.50
CA ALA A 223 -4.17 23.18 -7.66
C ALA A 223 -4.62 22.91 -6.21
N SER A 224 -5.87 22.49 -6.02
CA SER A 224 -6.39 22.11 -4.70
C SER A 224 -6.11 20.64 -4.38
N ALA A 225 -5.96 20.33 -3.08
CA ALA A 225 -5.87 18.95 -2.61
C ALA A 225 -7.09 18.12 -3.03
N VAL A 226 -8.27 18.76 -3.08
CA VAL A 226 -9.53 18.17 -3.53
C VAL A 226 -9.43 17.77 -5.00
N TYR A 227 -8.97 18.69 -5.86
CA TYR A 227 -8.76 18.41 -7.28
C TYR A 227 -7.82 17.22 -7.49
N LEU A 228 -6.69 17.17 -6.78
CA LEU A 228 -5.73 16.07 -6.95
C LEU A 228 -6.29 14.72 -6.46
N VAL A 229 -7.09 14.71 -5.38
CA VAL A 229 -7.82 13.50 -4.96
C VAL A 229 -8.77 13.03 -6.06
N ASP A 230 -9.59 13.94 -6.60
CA ASP A 230 -10.54 13.61 -7.67
C ASP A 230 -9.82 13.10 -8.92
N ARG A 231 -8.69 13.72 -9.31
CA ARG A 231 -7.86 13.25 -10.43
C ARG A 231 -7.33 11.84 -10.20
N PHE A 232 -6.87 11.50 -8.99
CA PHE A 232 -6.41 10.14 -8.68
C PHE A 232 -7.54 9.12 -8.82
N VAL A 233 -8.70 9.39 -8.22
CA VAL A 233 -9.83 8.45 -8.20
C VAL A 233 -10.42 8.26 -9.60
N GLU A 234 -10.60 9.34 -10.37
CA GLU A 234 -11.12 9.26 -11.74
C GLU A 234 -10.16 8.54 -12.70
N THR A 235 -8.85 8.63 -12.44
CA THR A 235 -7.84 8.11 -13.37
C THR A 235 -7.48 6.66 -13.07
N PHE A 236 -7.32 6.31 -11.79
CA PHE A 236 -6.71 5.05 -11.37
C PHE A 236 -7.70 4.26 -10.51
N PRO A 237 -8.18 3.09 -10.99
CA PRO A 237 -9.09 2.24 -10.21
C PRO A 237 -8.53 1.82 -8.85
N GLY A 238 -7.20 1.72 -8.73
CA GLY A 238 -6.53 1.44 -7.46
C GLY A 238 -6.66 2.54 -6.41
N PHE A 239 -7.06 3.76 -6.78
CA PHE A 239 -7.37 4.84 -5.83
C PHE A 239 -8.86 4.94 -5.50
N ASP A 240 -9.71 4.31 -6.31
CA ASP A 240 -11.14 4.24 -6.09
C ASP A 240 -11.45 3.25 -4.96
N ASP A 241 -11.71 3.79 -3.78
CA ASP A 241 -11.90 3.05 -2.53
C ASP A 241 -13.33 3.32 -2.04
N HIS A 242 -14.29 2.85 -2.84
CA HIS A 242 -15.70 2.79 -2.51
C HIS A 242 -16.21 1.34 -2.53
N TYR A 243 -17.29 1.09 -1.81
CA TYR A 243 -17.89 -0.23 -1.69
C TYR A 243 -19.40 -0.11 -1.77
N GLU A 244 -20.05 -1.09 -2.41
CA GLU A 244 -21.50 -1.22 -2.35
C GLU A 244 -21.88 -2.01 -1.09
N ILE A 245 -22.61 -1.37 -0.17
CA ILE A 245 -23.05 -1.96 1.08
C ILE A 245 -24.56 -1.71 1.21
N HIS A 246 -25.35 -2.78 1.24
CA HIS A 246 -26.81 -2.71 1.28
C HIS A 246 -27.44 -1.93 0.11
N GLY A 247 -26.82 -1.96 -1.07
CA GLY A 247 -27.29 -1.24 -2.27
C GLY A 247 -26.93 0.25 -2.28
N ASP A 248 -26.19 0.73 -1.27
CA ASP A 248 -25.66 2.10 -1.21
C ASP A 248 -24.15 2.10 -1.49
N GLU A 249 -23.70 3.10 -2.24
CA GLU A 249 -22.26 3.36 -2.43
C GLU A 249 -21.67 4.08 -1.21
N VAL A 250 -20.66 3.47 -0.61
CA VAL A 250 -19.94 3.99 0.56
C VAL A 250 -18.52 4.34 0.14
N TYR A 251 -18.21 5.63 0.15
CA TYR A 251 -16.92 6.17 -0.26
C TYR A 251 -16.00 6.35 0.94
N LEU A 252 -14.80 5.76 0.89
CA LEU A 252 -13.72 5.99 1.87
C LEU A 252 -12.61 6.85 1.26
N LEU A 253 -12.22 6.55 0.00
CA LEU A 253 -11.16 7.24 -0.73
C LEU A 253 -9.85 7.38 0.07
N LYS A 254 -9.55 6.41 0.95
CA LYS A 254 -8.45 6.51 1.92
C LYS A 254 -7.11 6.65 1.22
N ARG A 255 -6.89 5.85 0.18
CA ARG A 255 -5.63 5.80 -0.57
C ARG A 255 -5.32 7.12 -1.27
N ALA A 256 -6.32 7.73 -1.91
CA ALA A 256 -6.14 9.01 -2.60
C ALA A 256 -5.88 10.15 -1.61
N GLN A 257 -6.65 10.21 -0.52
CA GLN A 257 -6.42 11.17 0.56
C GLN A 257 -5.05 11.01 1.19
N LEU A 258 -4.60 9.77 1.42
CA LEU A 258 -3.28 9.48 1.98
C LEU A 258 -2.16 9.93 1.03
N ALA A 259 -2.29 9.72 -0.28
CA ALA A 259 -1.29 10.14 -1.26
C ALA A 259 -1.09 11.66 -1.21
N VAL A 260 -2.18 12.41 -1.31
CA VAL A 260 -2.15 13.88 -1.27
C VAL A 260 -1.65 14.39 0.08
N ALA A 261 -2.08 13.77 1.19
CA ALA A 261 -1.61 14.14 2.52
C ALA A 261 -0.11 13.86 2.73
N CYS A 262 0.40 12.73 2.23
CA CYS A 262 1.83 12.40 2.28
C CYS A 262 2.67 13.41 1.52
N ILE A 263 2.26 13.76 0.29
CA ILE A 263 2.93 14.77 -0.54
C ILE A 263 2.90 16.13 0.18
N HIS A 264 1.73 16.58 0.60
CA HIS A 264 1.59 17.87 1.29
C HIS A 264 2.45 17.93 2.57
N ARG A 265 2.42 16.90 3.42
CA ARG A 265 3.22 16.88 4.65
C ARG A 265 4.71 16.85 4.38
N ARG A 266 5.14 16.24 3.28
CA ARG A 266 6.55 16.17 2.89
C ARG A 266 7.06 17.51 2.36
N PHE A 267 6.28 18.17 1.52
CA PHE A 267 6.69 19.38 0.78
C PHE A 267 6.09 20.69 1.32
N LYS A 268 5.33 20.66 2.43
CA LYS A 268 4.87 21.89 3.09
C LYS A 268 6.06 22.75 3.52
N VAL A 269 5.93 24.05 3.33
CA VAL A 269 6.93 25.06 3.72
C VAL A 269 7.30 24.85 5.19
N GLY A 270 8.59 24.57 5.46
CA GLY A 270 9.12 24.21 6.78
C GLY A 270 9.65 22.76 6.89
N ASN A 271 9.16 21.83 6.07
CA ASN A 271 9.67 20.46 5.98
C ASN A 271 10.56 20.21 4.74
N CYS A 272 10.52 21.13 3.77
CA CYS A 272 11.54 21.19 2.73
C CYS A 272 12.90 21.38 3.41
N ARG A 273 13.69 20.31 3.45
CA ARG A 273 15.11 20.40 3.73
C ARG A 273 15.77 21.16 2.58
N GLU A 274 15.62 22.48 2.57
CA GLU A 274 16.54 23.36 1.85
C GLU A 274 17.94 23.04 2.40
N GLY A 275 18.75 22.32 1.63
CA GLY A 275 20.19 22.22 1.88
C GLY A 275 20.83 20.84 1.90
N LEU A 276 20.10 19.72 1.80
CA LEU A 276 20.75 18.40 1.71
C LEU A 276 20.00 17.48 0.75
N ARG A 277 20.72 17.06 -0.31
CA ARG A 277 20.40 15.99 -1.28
C ARG A 277 19.78 16.43 -2.62
N TYR A 278 20.49 17.24 -3.40
CA TYR A 278 20.53 17.07 -4.86
C TYR A 278 21.89 17.61 -5.34
N HIS A 279 22.95 16.81 -5.13
CA HIS A 279 24.26 16.97 -5.76
C HIS A 279 24.59 15.67 -6.48
#